data_AF-A0A9D2T2N4-F1
#
_entry.id   AF-A0A9D2T2N4-F1
#
_cell.length_a   1.000
_cell.length_b   1.000
_cell.length_c   1.000
_cell.angle_alpha   90.00
_cell.angle_beta   90.00
_cell.angle_gamma   90.00
#
_symmetry.space_group_name_H-M   'P 1'
#
loop_
_entity.id
_entity.type
_entity.pdbx_description
1 polymer ?
#
loop_
_entity_poly.entity_id
_entity_poly.type
_entity_poly.pdbx_seq_one_letter_code
_entity_poly.pdbx_strand_id
1 'polypeptide(L)'
;MILFHGTTEIIDKPNVSFSKSYLDFGKGFYLTAYQKQAEKWALRKALRKQKSATVNVYELSDDLEKYNVLQFRQENEKWLDFVCACRKGNSIYKNYDIIIGAVANDDVFKTVD
;
A
#
# COMPACT_ATOMS: atom_id res chain seq x y z
N MET A 1 0.55 -5.03 -15.92
CA MET A 1 -0.19 -5.64 -14.77
C MET A 1 -1.43 -4.83 -14.34
N ILE A 2 -2.59 -5.47 -14.07
CA ILE A 2 -3.78 -4.80 -13.50
C ILE A 2 -3.71 -4.75 -11.96
N LEU A 3 -4.01 -3.58 -11.39
CA LEU A 3 -3.96 -3.29 -9.96
C LEU A 3 -5.22 -2.57 -9.46
N PHE A 4 -5.53 -2.74 -8.17
CA PHE A 4 -6.77 -2.29 -7.56
C PHE A 4 -6.53 -1.38 -6.34
N HIS A 5 -7.34 -0.32 -6.19
CA HIS A 5 -7.38 0.55 -5.02
C HIS A 5 -8.79 0.62 -4.42
N GLY A 6 -8.94 0.18 -3.17
CA GLY A 6 -10.22 0.23 -2.45
C GLY A 6 -10.43 1.55 -1.70
N THR A 7 -11.50 2.27 -2.01
CA THR A 7 -11.82 3.57 -1.39
C THR A 7 -13.33 3.87 -1.43
N THR A 8 -13.73 5.13 -1.26
CA THR A 8 -15.10 5.65 -1.36
C THR A 8 -15.25 6.73 -2.44
N GLU A 9 -14.22 6.90 -3.26
CA GLU A 9 -14.12 7.97 -4.26
C GLU A 9 -13.62 7.37 -5.59
N ILE A 10 -14.03 7.96 -6.70
CA ILE A 10 -13.44 7.69 -8.02
C ILE A 10 -12.17 8.53 -8.14
N ILE A 11 -11.04 7.90 -8.45
CA ILE A 11 -9.71 8.53 -8.46
C ILE A 11 -9.09 8.32 -9.84
N ASP A 12 -9.25 9.32 -10.72
CA ASP A 12 -8.60 9.33 -12.03
C ASP A 12 -7.07 9.51 -11.91
N LYS A 13 -6.64 10.50 -11.10
CA LYS A 13 -5.22 10.80 -10.88
C LYS A 13 -4.82 10.56 -9.43
N PRO A 14 -3.99 9.52 -9.15
CA PRO A 14 -3.47 9.28 -7.81
C PRO A 14 -2.77 10.51 -7.23
N ASN A 15 -3.12 10.86 -5.99
CA ASN A 15 -2.46 11.95 -5.26
C ASN A 15 -2.08 11.46 -3.86
N VAL A 16 -0.78 11.34 -3.63
CA VAL A 16 -0.23 10.83 -2.37
C VAL A 16 -0.49 11.77 -1.19
N SER A 17 -0.83 13.05 -1.43
CA SER A 17 -1.08 14.02 -0.36
C SER A 17 -2.20 13.58 0.59
N PHE A 18 -3.19 12.85 0.09
CA PHE A 18 -4.32 12.27 0.84
C PHE A 18 -4.00 10.97 1.59
N SER A 19 -2.79 10.43 1.41
CA SER A 19 -2.35 9.23 2.11
C SER A 19 -2.07 9.52 3.59
N LYS A 20 -2.36 8.53 4.44
CA LYS A 20 -2.10 8.62 5.87
C LYS A 20 -0.60 8.59 6.15
N SER A 21 -0.21 9.24 7.23
CA SER A 21 1.11 9.05 7.82
C SER A 21 1.20 7.68 8.50
N TYR A 22 2.41 7.12 8.59
CA TYR A 22 2.74 5.92 9.38
C TYR A 22 2.15 4.59 8.89
N LEU A 23 2.01 4.42 7.57
CA LEU A 23 1.68 3.12 6.95
C LEU A 23 2.93 2.26 6.75
N ASP A 24 2.73 0.97 6.48
CA ASP A 24 3.80 -0.05 6.35
C ASP A 24 4.92 0.34 5.39
N PHE A 25 4.56 1.02 4.29
CA PHE A 25 5.52 1.50 3.30
C PHE A 25 5.53 3.04 3.20
N GLY A 26 5.13 3.71 4.28
CA GLY A 26 5.10 5.15 4.37
C GLY A 26 3.96 5.82 3.61
N LYS A 27 4.13 7.10 3.29
CA LYS A 27 3.10 7.87 2.59
C LYS A 27 3.16 7.55 1.09
N GLY A 28 2.10 6.95 0.56
CA GLY A 28 2.04 6.57 -0.86
C GLY A 28 0.62 6.26 -1.33
N PHE A 29 0.49 5.94 -2.63
CA PHE A 29 -0.76 5.45 -3.22
C PHE A 29 -0.73 3.93 -3.28
N TYR A 30 -1.55 3.29 -2.45
CA TYR A 30 -1.51 1.85 -2.24
C TYR A 30 -2.40 1.10 -3.23
N LEU A 31 -1.80 0.12 -3.88
CA LEU A 31 -2.41 -0.75 -4.87
C LEU A 31 -2.22 -2.21 -4.48
N THR A 32 -3.11 -3.08 -4.94
CA THR A 32 -2.98 -4.54 -4.77
C THR A 32 -3.33 -5.25 -6.07
N ALA A 33 -2.65 -6.37 -6.35
CA ALA A 33 -3.03 -7.28 -7.44
C ALA A 33 -4.27 -8.14 -7.08
N TYR A 34 -4.68 -8.14 -5.81
CA TYR A 34 -5.80 -8.95 -5.32
C TYR A 34 -7.09 -8.13 -5.23
N GLN A 35 -7.94 -8.21 -6.26
CA GLN A 35 -9.21 -7.48 -6.30
C GLN A 35 -10.06 -7.64 -5.03
N LYS A 36 -10.22 -8.87 -4.53
CA LYS A 36 -10.99 -9.16 -3.30
C LYS A 36 -10.45 -8.42 -2.07
N GLN A 37 -9.15 -8.14 -2.02
CA GLN A 37 -8.55 -7.37 -0.93
C GLN A 37 -8.95 -5.89 -1.02
N ALA A 38 -8.89 -5.31 -2.23
CA ALA A 38 -9.34 -3.94 -2.48
C ALA A 38 -10.84 -3.77 -2.18
N GLU A 39 -11.69 -4.72 -2.57
CA GLU A 39 -13.12 -4.74 -2.25
C GLU A 39 -13.37 -4.71 -0.74
N LYS A 40 -12.69 -5.58 0.02
CA LYS A 40 -12.79 -5.60 1.49
C LYS A 40 -12.38 -4.26 2.11
N TRP A 41 -11.30 -3.63 1.63
CA TRP A 41 -10.87 -2.32 2.11
C TRP A 41 -11.85 -1.20 1.76
N ALA A 42 -12.39 -1.21 0.54
CA ALA A 42 -13.40 -0.26 0.09
C ALA A 42 -14.65 -0.34 0.99
N LEU A 43 -15.18 -1.55 1.23
CA LEU A 43 -16.33 -1.80 2.11
C LEU A 43 -16.06 -1.32 3.55
N ARG A 44 -14.91 -1.65 4.13
CA ARG A 44 -14.53 -1.18 5.48
C ARG A 44 -14.43 0.35 5.57
N LYS A 45 -14.00 1.02 4.50
CA LYS A 45 -13.90 2.49 4.46
C LYS A 45 -15.27 3.13 4.26
N ALA A 46 -16.08 2.56 3.38
CA ALA A 46 -17.46 2.93 3.10
C ALA A 46 -18.33 2.91 4.36
N LEU A 47 -18.31 1.81 5.11
CA LEU A 47 -19.03 1.67 6.38
C LEU A 47 -18.66 2.77 7.39
N ARG A 48 -17.36 3.00 7.60
CA ARG A 48 -16.88 4.04 8.53
C ARG A 48 -17.23 5.45 8.11
N LYS A 49 -17.33 5.72 6.80
CA LYS A 49 -17.64 7.04 6.24
C LYS A 49 -19.11 7.23 5.90
N GLN A 50 -19.95 6.20 6.07
CA GLN A 50 -21.34 6.18 5.61
C GLN A 50 -21.47 6.59 4.12
N LYS A 51 -20.59 6.02 3.28
CA LYS A 51 -20.53 6.26 1.83
C LYS A 51 -20.58 4.93 1.07
N SER A 52 -20.74 4.98 -0.24
CA SER A 52 -20.60 3.80 -1.11
C SER A 52 -19.14 3.37 -1.25
N ALA A 53 -18.92 2.06 -1.41
CA ALA A 53 -17.62 1.49 -1.70
C ALA A 53 -17.26 1.65 -3.19
N THR A 54 -16.01 1.95 -3.47
CA THR A 54 -15.48 2.08 -4.83
C THR A 54 -14.15 1.35 -4.95
N VAL A 55 -14.00 0.52 -5.97
CA VAL A 55 -12.73 -0.09 -6.35
C VAL A 55 -12.26 0.58 -7.64
N ASN A 56 -11.13 1.27 -7.57
CA ASN A 56 -10.50 1.85 -8.75
C ASN A 56 -9.54 0.83 -9.35
N VAL A 57 -9.48 0.77 -10.68
CA VAL A 57 -8.67 -0.18 -11.45
C VAL A 57 -7.62 0.61 -12.23
N TYR A 58 -6.38 0.16 -12.17
CA TYR A 58 -5.25 0.78 -12.86
C TYR A 58 -4.47 -0.28 -13.63
N GLU A 59 -3.88 0.14 -14.74
CA GLU A 59 -2.92 -0.66 -15.48
C GLU A 59 -1.52 -0.10 -15.24
N LEU A 60 -0.65 -0.93 -14.69
CA LEU A 60 0.77 -0.64 -14.51
C LEU A 60 1.55 -1.24 -15.68
N SER A 61 2.38 -0.43 -16.32
CA SER A 61 3.33 -0.90 -17.35
C SER A 61 4.32 -1.90 -16.74
N ASP A 62 4.72 -2.91 -17.53
CA ASP A 62 5.73 -3.87 -17.11
C ASP A 62 7.16 -3.29 -17.24
N ASP A 63 7.33 -2.19 -17.99
CA ASP A 63 8.58 -1.42 -18.05
C ASP A 63 8.73 -0.54 -16.80
N LEU A 64 9.43 -1.10 -15.80
CA LEU A 64 9.74 -0.42 -14.55
C LEU A 64 11.21 0.00 -14.43
N GLU A 65 12.04 -0.21 -15.46
CA GLU A 65 13.50 -0.06 -15.36
C GLU A 65 13.95 1.38 -15.05
N LYS A 66 13.14 2.37 -15.44
CA LYS A 66 13.39 3.79 -15.18
C LYS A 66 13.07 4.25 -13.76
N TYR A 67 12.46 3.41 -12.93
CA TYR A 67 12.04 3.75 -11.57
C TYR A 67 12.97 3.12 -10.53
N ASN A 68 13.16 3.78 -9.40
CA ASN A 68 13.82 3.16 -8.26
C ASN A 68 12.85 2.23 -7.53
N VAL A 69 12.91 0.94 -7.85
CA VAL A 69 12.01 -0.08 -7.32
C VAL A 69 12.66 -0.82 -6.14
N LEU A 70 11.98 -0.83 -4.99
CA LEU A 70 12.28 -1.74 -3.89
C LEU A 70 11.29 -2.90 -3.88
N GLN A 71 11.77 -4.13 -3.99
CA GLN A 71 10.92 -5.31 -3.94
C GLN A 71 11.32 -6.26 -2.82
N PHE A 72 10.40 -6.45 -1.87
CA PHE A 72 10.47 -7.49 -0.85
C PHE A 72 9.78 -8.76 -1.37
N ARG A 73 10.59 -9.78 -1.70
CA ARG A 73 10.06 -11.09 -2.15
C ARG A 73 9.54 -11.95 -1.01
N GLN A 74 9.95 -11.66 0.22
CA GLN A 74 9.62 -12.41 1.44
C GLN A 74 9.53 -11.44 2.62
N GLU A 75 8.74 -11.79 3.62
CA GLU A 75 8.55 -11.06 4.89
C GLU A 75 9.71 -11.33 5.86
N ASN A 76 10.93 -11.03 5.42
CA ASN A 76 12.15 -11.26 6.21
C ASN A 76 12.50 -10.04 7.10
N GLU A 77 13.61 -10.12 7.83
CA GLU A 77 14.08 -9.06 8.74
C GLU A 77 14.19 -7.69 8.05
N LYS A 78 14.70 -7.64 6.81
CA LYS A 78 14.80 -6.38 6.04
C LYS A 78 13.44 -5.76 5.75
N TRP A 79 12.45 -6.59 5.43
CA TRP A 79 11.07 -6.13 5.24
C TRP A 79 10.50 -5.61 6.57
N LEU A 80 10.71 -6.36 7.67
CA LEU A 80 10.23 -5.98 9.00
C LEU A 80 10.85 -4.66 9.48
N ASP A 81 12.16 -4.48 9.32
CA ASP A 81 12.87 -3.25 9.64
C ASP A 81 12.32 -2.06 8.86
N PHE A 82 12.07 -2.26 7.56
CA PHE A 82 11.51 -1.22 6.70
C PHE A 82 10.11 -0.80 7.15
N VAL A 83 9.24 -1.78 7.44
CA VAL A 83 7.89 -1.56 7.94
C VAL A 83 7.91 -0.83 9.28
N CYS A 84 8.74 -1.30 10.21
CA CYS A 84 8.93 -0.67 11.52
C CYS A 84 9.42 0.77 11.40
N ALA A 85 10.40 1.04 10.54
CA ALA A 85 10.92 2.38 10.32
C ALA A 85 9.84 3.32 9.74
N CYS A 86 9.06 2.87 8.76
CA CYS A 86 7.97 3.66 8.18
C CYS A 86 6.87 3.96 9.21
N ARG A 87 6.46 2.96 10.00
CA ARG A 87 5.46 3.13 11.08
C ARG A 87 5.96 4.04 12.22
N LYS A 88 7.28 4.07 12.48
CA LYS A 88 7.92 5.02 13.40
C LYS A 88 8.06 6.45 12.83
N GLY A 89 7.62 6.69 11.60
CA GLY A 89 7.63 8.01 10.97
C GLY A 89 8.91 8.34 10.21
N ASN A 90 9.82 7.39 10.05
CA ASN A 90 11.00 7.58 9.22
C ASN A 90 10.60 7.70 7.74
N SER A 91 11.40 8.41 6.96
CA SER A 91 11.16 8.71 5.56
C SER A 91 11.99 7.88 4.58
N ILE A 92 12.50 6.71 4.99
CA ILE A 92 13.30 5.81 4.13
C ILE A 92 12.58 5.40 2.84
N TYR A 93 11.24 5.39 2.85
CA TYR A 93 10.41 5.12 1.67
C TYR A 93 10.55 6.18 0.57
N LYS A 94 10.99 7.40 0.89
CA LYS A 94 11.16 8.48 -0.09
C LYS A 94 12.31 8.25 -1.07
N ASN A 95 13.16 7.26 -0.80
CA ASN A 95 14.23 6.88 -1.71
C ASN A 95 13.72 6.11 -2.92
N TYR A 96 12.47 5.62 -2.91
CA TYR A 96 11.92 4.71 -3.91
C TYR A 96 10.68 5.29 -4.57
N ASP A 97 10.52 5.04 -5.87
CA ASP A 97 9.32 5.41 -6.61
C ASP A 97 8.22 4.34 -6.45
N ILE A 98 8.64 3.07 -6.36
CA ILE A 98 7.75 1.91 -6.25
C ILE A 98 8.29 0.99 -5.16
N ILE A 99 7.40 0.58 -4.25
CA ILE A 99 7.69 -0.41 -3.21
C ILE A 99 6.71 -1.57 -3.38
N ILE A 100 7.23 -2.78 -3.55
CA ILE A 100 6.46 -4.00 -3.75
C ILE A 100 6.75 -4.94 -2.59
N GLY A 101 5.72 -5.37 -1.87
CA GLY A 101 5.86 -6.32 -0.78
C GLY A 101 4.51 -6.65 -0.14
N ALA A 102 4.51 -7.67 0.72
CA ALA A 102 3.36 -8.00 1.53
C ALA A 102 3.03 -6.85 2.50
N VAL A 103 1.73 -6.60 2.71
CA VAL A 103 1.24 -5.67 3.73
C VAL A 103 1.14 -6.42 5.04
N ALA A 104 1.60 -5.82 6.14
CA ALA A 104 1.56 -6.46 7.43
C ALA A 104 0.10 -6.70 7.85
N ASN A 105 -0.21 -7.93 8.24
CA ASN A 105 -1.46 -8.25 8.91
C ASN A 105 -1.29 -8.11 10.44
N ASP A 106 -2.37 -8.32 11.20
CA ASP A 106 -2.37 -8.17 12.66
C ASP A 106 -1.46 -9.20 13.37
N ASP A 107 -0.98 -10.24 12.68
CA ASP A 107 -0.06 -11.25 13.24
C ASP A 107 1.42 -10.84 13.21
N VAL A 108 1.78 -9.77 12.50
CA VAL A 108 3.18 -9.29 12.39
C VAL A 108 3.76 -8.81 13.72
N PHE A 109 2.91 -8.52 14.71
CA PHE A 109 3.36 -8.16 16.06
C PHE A 109 3.64 -9.35 16.99
N LYS A 110 3.45 -10.60 16.54
CA LYS A 110 3.75 -11.80 17.35
C LYS A 110 5.18 -12.31 17.22
N THR A 111 6.02 -11.70 16.39
CA THR A 111 7.39 -12.15 16.10
C THR A 111 8.48 -11.25 16.68
N VAL A 112 8.13 -10.37 17.62
CA VAL A 112 9.10 -9.58 18.38
C VAL A 112 8.89 -9.85 19.86
N ASP A 113 9.41 -10.99 20.30
CA ASP A 113 9.89 -11.27 21.67
C ASP A 113 11.17 -12.10 21.54
#